data_AF-A0A956RD45-F1
#
_entry.id   AF-A0A956RD45-F1
#
_cell.length_a   1.000
_cell.length_b   1.000
_cell.length_c   1.000
_cell.angle_alpha   90.00
_cell.angle_beta   90.00
_cell.angle_gamma   90.00
#
_symmetry.space_group_name_H-M   'P 1'
#
loop_
_entity.id
_entity.type
_entity.pdbx_description
1 polymer ?
#
loop_
_entity_poly.entity_id
_entity_poly.type
_entity_poly.pdbx_seq_one_letter_code
_entity_poly.pdbx_strand_id
1 'polypeptide(L)'
;VLPDPLRELSRAELLARVEALLDALAPGPTRACYEARWLDQRAYAALHPPGGAPLDEARLRGARQLYAAIASGTGIAFVEFRRSHGLAYCAWRLGELERARALARAACEHAGDGGLIRFRAMALRLLARLSADDEAARLRERADRLARQIEHEDLLDGT
;
A
#
# COMPACT_ATOMS: atom_id res chain seq x y z
N VAL A 1 -2.21 2.02 -21.43
CA VAL A 1 -1.69 3.10 -22.32
C VAL A 1 -2.44 4.37 -21.96
N LEU A 2 -1.76 5.41 -21.48
CA LEU A 2 -2.41 6.69 -21.16
C LEU A 2 -2.77 7.43 -22.48
N PRO A 3 -3.93 8.12 -22.53
CA PRO A 3 -4.26 9.05 -23.61
C PRO A 3 -3.11 10.05 -23.84
N ASP A 4 -2.87 10.43 -25.10
CA ASP A 4 -1.75 11.30 -25.48
C ASP A 4 -1.58 12.58 -24.63
N PRO A 5 -2.61 13.35 -24.23
CA PRO A 5 -2.41 14.56 -23.42
C PRO A 5 -2.01 14.28 -21.96
N LEU A 6 -2.06 13.02 -21.52
CA LEU A 6 -1.63 12.61 -20.17
C LEU A 6 -0.19 12.07 -20.14
N ARG A 7 0.41 11.78 -21.30
CA ARG A 7 1.77 11.23 -21.39
C ARG A 7 2.86 12.28 -21.12
N GLU A 8 2.55 13.55 -21.40
CA GLU A 8 3.48 14.66 -21.22
C GLU A 8 3.51 15.20 -19.79
N LEU A 9 2.55 14.80 -18.95
CA LEU A 9 2.44 15.28 -17.58
C LEU A 9 3.38 14.53 -16.65
N SER A 10 4.05 15.27 -15.78
CA SER A 10 4.76 14.72 -14.65
C SER A 10 3.81 14.00 -13.69
N ARG A 11 4.35 13.08 -12.89
CA ARG A 11 3.59 12.41 -11.82
C ARG A 11 2.93 13.41 -10.86
N ALA A 12 3.59 14.53 -10.58
CA ALA A 12 3.05 15.56 -9.70
C ALA A 12 1.81 16.23 -10.31
N GLU A 13 1.84 16.57 -11.61
CA GLU A 13 0.71 17.15 -12.32
C GLU A 13 -0.47 16.18 -12.43
N LEU A 14 -0.20 14.89 -12.67
CA LEU A 14 -1.22 13.85 -12.66
C LEU A 14 -1.90 13.73 -11.30
N LEU A 15 -1.13 13.76 -10.20
CA LEU A 15 -1.69 13.68 -8.84
C LEU A 15 -2.54 14.90 -8.48
N ALA A 16 -2.18 16.09 -8.93
CA ALA A 16 -2.98 17.30 -8.72
C ALA A 16 -4.32 17.24 -9.48
N ARG A 17 -4.34 16.72 -10.72
CA ARG A 17 -5.59 16.55 -11.48
C ARG A 17 -6.54 15.54 -10.85
N VAL A 18 -6.02 14.50 -10.20
CA VAL A 18 -6.85 13.50 -9.51
C VAL A 18 -7.63 14.12 -8.36
N GLU A 19 -7.06 15.08 -7.63
CA GLU A 19 -7.73 15.76 -6.51
C GLU A 19 -9.03 16.45 -6.96
N ALA A 20 -8.98 17.22 -8.05
CA ALA A 20 -10.17 17.86 -8.61
C ALA A 20 -11.24 16.85 -9.09
N LEU A 21 -10.81 15.70 -9.63
CA LEU A 21 -11.73 14.64 -10.06
C LEU A 21 -12.38 13.92 -8.86
N LEU A 22 -11.65 13.77 -7.75
CA LEU A 22 -12.17 13.20 -6.51
C LEU A 22 -13.26 14.09 -5.91
N ASP A 23 -13.08 15.40 -5.93
CA ASP A 23 -14.06 16.36 -5.40
C ASP A 23 -15.39 16.32 -6.17
N ALA A 24 -15.34 16.01 -7.46
CA ALA A 24 -16.53 15.85 -8.29
C ALA A 24 -17.28 14.52 -8.05
N LEU A 25 -16.69 13.55 -7.34
CA LEU A 25 -17.36 12.29 -7.02
C LEU A 25 -18.30 12.45 -5.82
N ALA A 26 -19.49 11.85 -5.93
CA ALA A 26 -20.39 11.75 -4.79
C ALA A 26 -19.74 10.93 -3.65
N PRO A 27 -20.02 11.26 -2.38
CA PRO A 27 -19.62 10.44 -1.24
C PRO A 27 -20.11 9.00 -1.38
N GLY A 28 -19.25 8.03 -1.10
CA GLY A 28 -19.58 6.61 -1.16
C GLY A 28 -18.37 5.71 -1.40
N PRO A 29 -18.60 4.39 -1.55
CA PRO A 29 -17.52 3.40 -1.64
C PRO A 29 -16.54 3.65 -2.79
N THR A 30 -17.05 4.07 -3.95
CA THR A 30 -16.22 4.38 -5.12
C THR A 30 -15.26 5.52 -4.83
N ARG A 31 -15.76 6.63 -4.27
CA ARG A 31 -14.93 7.78 -3.89
C ARG A 31 -13.89 7.38 -2.85
N ALA A 32 -14.28 6.65 -1.80
CA ALA A 32 -13.37 6.18 -0.76
C ALA A 32 -12.22 5.33 -1.33
N CYS A 33 -12.51 4.43 -2.27
CA CYS A 33 -11.48 3.64 -2.96
C CYS A 33 -10.51 4.53 -3.77
N TYR A 34 -11.02 5.51 -4.52
CA TYR A 34 -10.15 6.40 -5.29
C TYR A 34 -9.32 7.32 -4.39
N GLU A 35 -9.89 7.85 -3.30
CA GLU A 35 -9.16 8.64 -2.30
C GLU A 35 -8.03 7.81 -1.66
N ALA A 36 -8.32 6.58 -1.24
CA ALA A 36 -7.32 5.67 -0.70
C ALA A 36 -6.20 5.37 -1.73
N ARG A 37 -6.55 5.21 -3.01
CA ARG A 37 -5.57 5.01 -4.08
C ARG A 37 -4.73 6.26 -4.31
N TRP A 38 -5.33 7.45 -4.31
CA TRP A 38 -4.63 8.72 -4.51
C TRP A 38 -3.64 9.00 -3.37
N LEU A 39 -4.08 8.85 -2.10
CA LEU A 39 -3.22 9.02 -0.93
C LEU A 39 -2.05 8.02 -0.93
N ASP A 40 -2.29 6.76 -1.30
CA ASP A 40 -1.21 5.78 -1.48
C ASP A 40 -0.23 6.19 -2.57
N GLN A 41 -0.68 6.72 -3.72
CA GLN A 41 0.23 7.15 -4.77
C GLN A 41 1.08 8.35 -4.34
N ARG A 42 0.51 9.28 -3.58
CA ARG A 42 1.26 10.38 -2.95
C ARG A 42 2.30 9.87 -1.96
N ALA A 43 1.91 8.94 -1.10
CA ALA A 43 2.81 8.32 -0.12
C ALA A 43 3.92 7.53 -0.81
N TYR A 44 3.59 6.74 -1.83
CA TYR A 44 4.55 5.98 -2.62
C TYR A 44 5.58 6.89 -3.29
N ALA A 45 5.16 8.02 -3.89
CA ALA A 45 6.08 8.99 -4.47
C ALA A 45 7.01 9.62 -3.44
N ALA A 46 6.54 9.88 -2.22
CA ALA A 46 7.38 10.36 -1.13
C ALA A 46 8.41 9.30 -0.67
N LEU A 47 8.00 8.03 -0.69
CA LEU A 47 8.81 6.86 -0.30
C LEU A 47 9.76 6.34 -1.39
N HIS A 48 9.61 6.79 -2.64
CA HIS A 48 10.45 6.36 -3.76
C HIS A 48 10.91 7.59 -4.55
N PRO A 49 11.81 8.41 -3.96
CA PRO A 49 12.31 9.59 -4.63
C PRO A 49 13.05 9.23 -5.93
N PRO A 50 12.98 10.09 -6.96
CA PRO A 50 13.71 9.88 -8.20
C PRO A 50 15.22 9.79 -7.93
N GLY A 51 15.92 8.97 -8.69
CA GLY A 51 17.36 8.75 -8.54
C GLY A 51 17.76 7.91 -7.32
N GLY A 52 16.81 7.29 -6.61
CA GLY A 52 17.12 6.35 -5.52
C GLY A 52 17.70 7.02 -4.27
N ALA A 53 17.43 8.31 -4.07
CA ALA A 53 17.90 9.03 -2.89
C ALA A 53 17.48 8.30 -1.60
N PRO A 54 18.34 8.26 -0.55
CA PRO A 54 18.02 7.59 0.70
C PRO A 54 16.72 8.12 1.31
N LEU A 55 15.94 7.21 1.90
CA LEU A 55 14.75 7.59 2.66
C LEU A 55 15.16 8.14 4.02
N ASP A 56 14.91 9.43 4.22
CA ASP A 56 15.03 10.06 5.53
C ASP A 56 13.76 9.87 6.38
N GLU A 57 13.89 10.16 7.67
CA GLU A 57 12.81 10.04 8.63
C GLU A 57 11.65 11.03 8.36
N ALA A 58 11.94 12.22 7.83
CA ALA A 58 10.92 13.21 7.53
C ALA A 58 9.95 12.72 6.44
N ARG A 59 10.48 12.09 5.38
CA ARG A 59 9.69 11.45 4.32
C ARG A 59 8.88 10.28 4.84
N LEU A 60 9.46 9.44 5.69
CA LEU A 60 8.74 8.34 6.32
C LEU A 60 7.56 8.83 7.17
N ARG A 61 7.77 9.89 7.97
CA ARG A 61 6.71 10.51 8.78
C ARG A 61 5.64 11.18 7.91
N GLY A 62 6.02 11.85 6.83
CA GLY A 62 5.08 12.42 5.86
C GLY A 62 4.24 11.36 5.15
N ALA A 63 4.85 10.27 4.69
CA ALA A 63 4.12 9.14 4.11
C ALA A 63 3.18 8.49 5.13
N ARG A 64 3.60 8.35 6.39
CA ARG A 64 2.75 7.86 7.48
C ARG A 64 1.52 8.75 7.68
N GLN A 65 1.66 10.06 7.61
CA GLN A 65 0.53 11.00 7.70
C GLN A 65 -0.46 10.80 6.54
N LEU A 66 0.03 10.60 5.31
CA LEU A 66 -0.81 10.33 4.15
C LEU A 66 -1.60 9.02 4.30
N TYR A 67 -0.95 7.94 4.73
CA TYR A 67 -1.68 6.69 5.02
C TYR A 67 -2.65 6.83 6.20
N ALA A 68 -2.29 7.61 7.22
CA ALA A 68 -3.16 7.91 8.36
C ALA A 68 -4.37 8.80 7.98
N ALA A 69 -4.35 9.46 6.82
CA ALA A 69 -5.48 10.21 6.29
C ALA A 69 -6.48 9.34 5.50
N ILE A 70 -6.10 8.13 5.08
CA ILE A 70 -7.04 7.18 4.45
C ILE A 70 -8.11 6.80 5.47
N ALA A 71 -9.40 6.90 5.12
CA ALA A 71 -10.48 6.58 6.05
C ALA A 71 -10.34 5.19 6.68
N SER A 72 -10.76 5.05 7.94
CA SER A 72 -10.76 3.78 8.69
C SER A 72 -12.17 3.45 9.18
N GLY A 73 -12.46 2.18 9.40
CA GLY A 73 -13.80 1.75 9.84
C GLY A 73 -14.86 1.91 8.75
N THR A 74 -14.43 1.92 7.49
CA THR A 74 -15.29 2.05 6.30
C THR A 74 -16.03 0.76 5.96
N GLY A 75 -15.52 -0.38 6.43
CA GLY A 75 -15.98 -1.71 6.01
C GLY A 75 -15.56 -2.09 4.57
N ILE A 76 -14.83 -1.23 3.88
CA ILE A 76 -14.38 -1.47 2.50
C ILE A 76 -12.97 -2.07 2.55
N ALA A 77 -12.87 -3.37 2.28
CA ALA A 77 -11.62 -4.12 2.37
C ALA A 77 -10.42 -3.47 1.68
N PHE A 78 -10.63 -2.88 0.49
CA PHE A 78 -9.58 -2.14 -0.22
C PHE A 78 -9.07 -0.95 0.58
N VAL A 79 -9.96 -0.12 1.13
CA VAL A 79 -9.59 1.10 1.85
C VAL A 79 -8.82 0.74 3.13
N GLU A 80 -9.35 -0.20 3.91
CA GLU A 80 -8.72 -0.69 5.15
C GLU A 80 -7.35 -1.33 4.87
N PHE A 81 -7.24 -2.16 3.83
CA PHE A 81 -5.97 -2.75 3.42
C PHE A 81 -4.92 -1.66 3.13
N ARG A 82 -5.27 -0.65 2.35
CA ARG A 82 -4.33 0.38 1.89
C ARG A 82 -3.82 1.21 3.06
N ARG A 83 -4.72 1.58 3.98
CA ARG A 83 -4.36 2.21 5.25
C ARG A 83 -3.40 1.35 6.06
N SER A 84 -3.83 0.13 6.42
CA SER A 84 -3.08 -0.74 7.33
C SER A 84 -1.73 -1.15 6.76
N HIS A 85 -1.66 -1.52 5.48
CA HIS A 85 -0.41 -1.92 4.82
C HIS A 85 0.58 -0.77 4.73
N GLY A 86 0.12 0.43 4.35
CA GLY A 86 0.97 1.62 4.28
C GLY A 86 1.50 2.05 5.65
N LEU A 87 0.64 2.05 6.67
CA LEU A 87 1.05 2.32 8.05
C LEU A 87 2.03 1.26 8.58
N ALA A 88 1.83 -0.01 8.24
CA ALA A 88 2.74 -1.10 8.62
C ALA A 88 4.15 -0.88 8.05
N TYR A 89 4.22 -0.52 6.75
CA TYR A 89 5.49 -0.23 6.10
C TYR A 89 6.21 0.96 6.76
N CYS A 90 5.51 2.07 7.00
CA CYS A 90 6.10 3.22 7.67
C CYS A 90 6.56 2.89 9.09
N ALA A 91 5.75 2.17 9.87
CA ALA A 91 6.12 1.73 11.22
C ALA A 91 7.39 0.86 11.21
N TRP A 92 7.48 -0.10 10.27
CA TRP A 92 8.66 -0.93 10.10
C TRP A 92 9.92 -0.10 9.82
N ARG A 93 9.83 0.81 8.83
CA ARG A 93 10.95 1.65 8.42
C ARG A 93 11.38 2.66 9.50
N LEU A 94 10.50 2.97 10.46
CA LEU A 94 10.77 3.81 11.64
C LEU A 94 11.22 2.99 12.87
N GLY A 95 11.38 1.66 12.75
CA GLY A 95 11.81 0.80 13.86
C GLY A 95 10.70 0.41 14.85
N GLU A 96 9.44 0.75 14.58
CA GLU A 96 8.28 0.46 15.43
C GLU A 96 7.76 -0.98 15.19
N LEU A 97 8.60 -2.00 15.46
CA LEU A 97 8.39 -3.37 15.00
C LEU A 97 7.06 -4.01 15.45
N GLU A 98 6.68 -3.89 16.72
CA GLU A 98 5.40 -4.45 17.22
C GLU A 98 4.19 -3.83 16.52
N ARG A 99 4.23 -2.51 16.34
CA ARG A 99 3.18 -1.79 15.62
C ARG A 99 3.12 -2.22 14.16
N ALA A 100 4.27 -2.36 13.52
CA ALA A 100 4.38 -2.83 12.15
C ALA A 100 3.77 -4.24 12.00
N ARG A 101 4.07 -5.16 12.91
CA ARG A 101 3.51 -6.52 12.94
C ARG A 101 1.98 -6.51 13.05
N ALA A 102 1.45 -5.77 14.02
CA ALA A 102 0.00 -5.67 14.23
C ALA A 102 -0.72 -5.13 12.98
N LEU A 103 -0.20 -4.07 12.38
CA LEU A 103 -0.76 -3.47 11.17
C LEU A 103 -0.64 -4.37 9.94
N ALA A 104 0.48 -5.10 9.78
CA ALA A 104 0.67 -6.04 8.68
C ALA A 104 -0.28 -7.24 8.79
N ARG A 105 -0.58 -7.69 10.02
CA ARG A 105 -1.58 -8.74 10.27
C ARG A 105 -2.99 -8.24 9.93
N ALA A 106 -3.38 -7.04 10.37
CA ALA A 106 -4.65 -6.42 9.98
C ALA A 106 -4.78 -6.25 8.45
N ALA A 107 -3.71 -5.84 7.77
CA ALA A 107 -3.69 -5.77 6.31
C ALA A 107 -3.92 -7.16 5.65
N CYS A 108 -3.31 -8.22 6.20
CA CYS A 108 -3.56 -9.59 5.72
C CYS A 108 -5.04 -10.00 5.87
N GLU A 109 -5.68 -9.62 6.97
CA GLU A 109 -7.10 -9.89 7.26
C GLU A 109 -8.01 -9.13 6.28
N HIS A 110 -7.87 -7.80 6.18
CA HIS A 110 -8.66 -7.00 5.23
C HIS A 110 -8.53 -7.47 3.78
N ALA A 111 -7.32 -7.80 3.34
CA ALA A 111 -7.11 -8.35 2.00
C ALA A 111 -7.75 -9.73 1.82
N GLY A 112 -7.76 -10.56 2.87
CA GLY A 112 -8.43 -11.85 2.89
C GLY A 112 -9.95 -11.72 2.76
N ASP A 113 -10.55 -10.87 3.59
CA ASP A 113 -12.01 -10.65 3.63
C ASP A 113 -12.53 -10.06 2.30
N GLY A 114 -11.73 -9.22 1.65
CA GLY A 114 -12.06 -8.63 0.35
C GLY A 114 -11.75 -9.51 -0.87
N GLY A 115 -11.21 -10.72 -0.69
CA GLY A 115 -10.76 -11.57 -1.82
C GLY A 115 -9.63 -10.95 -2.65
N LEU A 116 -8.85 -10.04 -2.07
CA LEU A 116 -7.83 -9.24 -2.76
C LEU A 116 -6.50 -10.01 -2.82
N ILE A 117 -6.42 -11.03 -3.68
CA ILE A 117 -5.31 -12.01 -3.70
C ILE A 117 -3.93 -11.35 -3.79
N ARG A 118 -3.74 -10.40 -4.72
CA ARG A 118 -2.48 -9.65 -4.88
C ARG A 118 -2.08 -8.93 -3.60
N PHE A 119 -3.02 -8.24 -2.97
CA PHE A 119 -2.79 -7.48 -1.74
C PHE A 119 -2.50 -8.39 -0.55
N ARG A 120 -3.14 -9.55 -0.50
CA ARG A 120 -2.86 -10.57 0.51
C ARG A 120 -1.44 -11.10 0.40
N ALA A 121 -0.96 -11.38 -0.82
CA ALA A 121 0.43 -11.78 -1.04
C ALA A 121 1.42 -10.69 -0.59
N MET A 122 1.14 -9.42 -0.90
CA MET A 122 1.97 -8.28 -0.46
C MET A 122 2.04 -8.16 1.07
N ALA A 123 0.89 -8.19 1.77
CA ALA A 123 0.88 -8.10 3.23
C ALA A 123 1.56 -9.29 3.91
N LEU A 124 1.40 -10.50 3.37
CA LEU A 124 2.10 -11.69 3.88
C LEU A 124 3.61 -11.54 3.76
N ARG A 125 4.12 -10.97 2.65
CA ARG A 125 5.55 -10.68 2.49
C ARG A 125 6.06 -9.66 3.49
N LEU A 126 5.31 -8.59 3.73
CA LEU A 126 5.67 -7.61 4.76
C LEU A 126 5.65 -8.25 6.16
N LEU A 127 4.62 -9.03 6.49
CA LEU A 127 4.53 -9.71 7.78
C LEU A 127 5.67 -10.73 7.96
N ALA A 128 6.05 -11.45 6.90
CA ALA A 128 7.18 -12.37 6.94
C ALA A 128 8.50 -11.67 7.26
N ARG A 129 8.74 -10.46 6.70
CA ARG A 129 9.92 -9.64 7.03
C ARG A 129 9.95 -9.20 8.50
N LEU A 130 8.80 -9.19 9.16
CA LEU A 130 8.64 -8.77 10.54
C LEU A 130 8.53 -9.94 11.52
N SER A 131 8.61 -11.20 11.05
CA SER A 131 8.39 -12.41 11.86
C SER A 131 9.69 -13.17 12.12
N ALA A 132 9.67 -14.07 13.10
CA ALA A 132 10.78 -15.00 13.36
C ALA A 132 10.86 -16.11 12.28
N ASP A 133 12.00 -16.78 12.17
CA ASP A 133 12.37 -17.60 11.01
C ASP A 133 11.31 -18.62 10.55
N ASP A 134 10.80 -19.45 11.46
CA ASP A 134 9.80 -20.47 11.11
C ASP A 134 8.47 -19.88 10.65
N GLU A 135 8.00 -18.82 11.31
CA GLU A 135 6.77 -18.12 10.92
C GLU A 135 6.98 -17.38 9.59
N ALA A 136 8.12 -16.73 9.44
CA ALA A 136 8.51 -16.01 8.24
C ALA A 136 8.58 -16.95 7.02
N ALA A 137 9.11 -18.17 7.18
CA ALA A 137 9.14 -19.18 6.13
C ALA A 137 7.72 -19.58 5.68
N ARG A 138 6.83 -19.88 6.64
CA ARG A 138 5.42 -20.23 6.34
C ARG A 138 4.67 -19.09 5.64
N LEU A 139 4.91 -17.85 6.07
CA LEU A 139 4.29 -16.66 5.48
C LEU A 139 4.77 -16.41 4.05
N ARG A 140 6.08 -16.56 3.79
CA ARG A 140 6.67 -16.47 2.45
C ARG A 140 6.10 -17.52 1.52
N GLU A 141 6.11 -18.79 1.96
CA GLU A 141 5.58 -19.89 1.16
C GLU A 141 4.11 -19.66 0.77
N ARG A 142 3.30 -19.17 1.71
CA ARG A 142 1.91 -18.80 1.43
C ARG A 142 1.80 -17.64 0.44
N ALA A 143 2.62 -16.60 0.58
CA ALA A 143 2.64 -15.49 -0.36
C ALA A 143 3.01 -15.96 -1.78
N ASP A 144 3.99 -16.85 -1.91
CA ASP A 144 4.45 -17.37 -3.21
C ASP A 144 3.42 -18.27 -3.87
N ARG A 145 2.65 -19.05 -3.09
CA ARG A 145 1.49 -19.78 -3.63
C ARG A 145 0.44 -18.82 -4.21
N LEU A 146 0.10 -17.74 -3.49
CA LEU A 146 -0.86 -16.75 -3.97
C LEU A 146 -0.33 -16.02 -5.21
N ALA A 147 0.95 -15.63 -5.24
CA ALA A 147 1.56 -14.95 -6.38
C ALA A 147 1.55 -15.82 -7.65
N ARG A 148 1.85 -17.12 -7.53
CA ARG A 148 1.76 -18.08 -8.65
C ARG A 148 0.34 -18.25 -9.19
N GLN A 149 -0.67 -18.24 -8.31
CA GLN A 149 -2.08 -18.37 -8.72
C GLN A 149 -2.57 -17.21 -9.61
N ILE A 150 -1.95 -16.03 -9.49
CA ILE A 150 -2.34 -14.83 -10.25
C ILE A 150 -1.31 -14.48 -11.34
N GLU A 151 -0.38 -15.39 -11.66
CA GLU A 151 0.68 -15.22 -12.66
C GLU A 151 1.47 -13.91 -12.50
N HIS A 152 1.61 -13.41 -11.27
CA HIS A 152 2.17 -12.09 -11.03
C HIS A 152 3.66 -12.16 -10.66
N GLU A 153 4.51 -12.14 -11.68
CA GLU A 153 5.97 -12.33 -11.57
C GLU A 153 6.66 -11.33 -10.62
N ASP A 154 6.30 -10.04 -10.64
CA ASP A 154 6.88 -9.04 -9.71
C ASP A 154 6.70 -9.39 -8.21
N LEU A 155 5.70 -10.21 -7.89
CA LEU A 155 5.46 -10.69 -6.52
C LEU A 155 6.21 -11.98 -6.22
N LEU A 156 7.16 -12.40 -7.03
CA LEU A 156 8.05 -13.52 -6.72
C LEU A 156 9.42 -12.99 -6.26
N ASP A 157 9.89 -11.84 -6.77
CA ASP A 157 11.29 -11.41 -6.68
C ASP A 157 11.73 -10.67 -5.39
N GLY A 158 10.84 -10.42 -4.44
CA GLY A 158 11.23 -10.26 -3.03
C GLY A 158 12.05 -8.99 -2.67
N THR A 159 11.96 -7.92 -3.47
CA THR A 159 12.55 -6.61 -3.11
C THR A 159 11.96 -6.02 -1.83
#